data_AF-A0A2V8PJK8-F1
#
_entry.id   AF-A0A2V8PJK8-F1
#
_cell.length_a   1.000
_cell.length_b   1.000
_cell.length_c   1.000
_cell.angle_alpha   90.00
_cell.angle_beta   90.00
_cell.angle_gamma   90.00
#
_symmetry.space_group_name_H-M   'P 1'
#
loop_
_entity.id
_entity.type
_entity.pdbx_description
1 polymer ?
#
loop_
_entity_poly.entity_id
_entity_poly.type
_entity_poly.pdbx_seq_one_letter_code
_entity_poly.pdbx_strand_id
1 'polypeptide(L)'
;KLTFVQTKNNTALYDACYLGVERVQRGTHPKRALLLISDGQDNNSRYTFNELRRVLKESDVVLYAVGILGGSDVGSSLGMEGQGIMDELASVSGGKAFYPRSAPEMDDIFEQIALELRHQYSIGYRPPDFKNDGKWHHIKVKVAPPRGLPRLFVRSKEGYFAIANPK
;
A
#
# COMPACT_ATOMS: atom_id res chain seq x y z
N LYS A 1 13.92 4.29 -18.55
CA LYS A 1 14.07 5.73 -18.85
C LYS A 1 12.67 6.33 -18.96
N LEU A 2 12.21 7.05 -17.94
CA LEU A 2 10.90 7.75 -17.91
C LEU A 2 11.00 9.20 -18.42
N THR A 3 12.16 9.61 -18.92
CA THR A 3 12.54 10.99 -19.25
C THR A 3 11.73 11.63 -20.39
N PHE A 4 10.92 10.86 -21.12
CA PHE A 4 10.13 11.33 -22.27
C PHE A 4 8.62 11.08 -22.12
N VAL A 5 8.14 10.79 -20.90
CA VAL A 5 6.71 10.62 -20.68
C VAL A 5 6.07 12.01 -20.56
N GLN A 6 5.34 12.43 -21.60
CA GLN A 6 4.43 13.56 -21.50
C GLN A 6 3.19 13.11 -20.73
N THR A 7 2.94 13.73 -19.58
CA THR A 7 1.69 13.59 -18.85
C THR A 7 0.57 14.27 -19.63
N LYS A 8 -0.58 13.60 -19.77
CA LYS A 8 -1.81 14.22 -20.27
C LYS A 8 -2.63 14.69 -19.06
N ASN A 9 -3.64 15.54 -19.28
CA ASN A 9 -4.50 16.09 -18.21
C ASN A 9 -5.35 15.06 -17.43
N ASN A 10 -5.24 13.77 -17.76
CA ASN A 10 -6.01 12.71 -17.14
C ASN A 10 -5.08 11.81 -16.30
N THR A 11 -5.47 11.57 -15.05
CA THR A 11 -4.81 10.68 -14.12
C THR A 11 -5.78 9.53 -13.79
N ALA A 12 -5.46 8.34 -14.31
CA ALA A 12 -6.17 7.10 -14.00
C ALA A 12 -5.36 6.30 -12.97
N LEU A 13 -5.22 6.88 -11.78
CA LEU A 13 -4.45 6.36 -10.65
C LEU A 13 -4.94 4.97 -10.25
N TYR A 14 -6.26 4.80 -10.11
CA TYR A 14 -6.82 3.52 -9.65
C TYR A 14 -6.67 2.41 -10.68
N ASP A 15 -6.88 2.72 -11.96
CA ASP A 15 -6.65 1.78 -13.06
C ASP A 15 -5.16 1.35 -13.11
N ALA A 16 -4.24 2.30 -13.01
CA ALA A 16 -2.80 2.02 -13.02
C ALA A 16 -2.39 1.14 -11.83
N CYS A 17 -2.90 1.44 -10.63
CA CYS A 17 -2.65 0.63 -9.43
C CYS A 17 -3.22 -0.79 -9.58
N TYR A 18 -4.45 -0.93 -10.08
CA TYR A 18 -5.07 -2.23 -10.31
C TYR A 18 -4.24 -3.11 -11.24
N LEU A 19 -3.84 -2.56 -12.39
CA LEU A 19 -2.97 -3.25 -13.35
C LEU A 19 -1.60 -3.60 -12.75
N GLY A 20 -1.05 -2.70 -11.91
CA GLY A 20 0.18 -2.94 -11.17
C GLY A 20 0.06 -4.14 -10.22
N VAL A 21 -1.00 -4.19 -9.41
CA VAL A 21 -1.28 -5.30 -8.50
C VAL A 21 -1.41 -6.61 -9.27
N GLU A 22 -2.22 -6.63 -10.33
CA GLU A 22 -2.42 -7.82 -11.16
C GLU A 22 -1.09 -8.31 -11.77
N ARG A 23 -0.27 -7.38 -12.26
CA ARG A 23 1.02 -7.71 -12.88
C ARG A 23 2.02 -8.28 -11.88
N VAL A 24 2.05 -7.75 -10.65
CA VAL A 24 2.91 -8.22 -9.56
C VAL A 24 2.44 -9.58 -9.04
N GLN A 25 1.13 -9.83 -8.94
CA GLN A 25 0.58 -11.12 -8.53
C GLN A 25 0.94 -12.27 -9.48
N ARG A 26 1.11 -11.98 -10.77
CA ARG A 26 1.59 -12.95 -11.78
C ARG A 26 3.09 -13.24 -11.68
N GLY A 27 3.82 -12.51 -10.82
CA GLY A 27 5.24 -12.72 -10.58
C GLY A 27 5.54 -14.00 -9.78
N THR A 28 6.73 -14.55 -10.00
CA THR A 28 7.23 -15.77 -9.36
C THR A 28 7.87 -15.55 -7.99
N HIS A 29 8.20 -14.30 -7.66
CA HIS A 29 8.82 -13.98 -6.38
C HIS A 29 7.79 -14.00 -5.25
N PRO A 30 8.15 -14.54 -4.07
CA PRO A 30 7.24 -14.62 -2.93
C PRO A 30 6.94 -13.25 -2.33
N LYS A 31 7.92 -12.34 -2.35
CA LYS A 31 7.74 -10.95 -1.90
C LYS A 31 7.19 -10.11 -3.05
N ARG A 32 6.02 -9.52 -2.83
CA ARG A 32 5.26 -8.78 -3.84
C ARG A 32 5.01 -7.38 -3.32
N ALA A 33 5.53 -6.39 -4.03
CA ALA A 33 5.38 -5.00 -3.67
C ALA A 33 5.07 -4.13 -4.88
N LEU A 34 4.29 -3.08 -4.65
CA LEU A 34 3.98 -2.03 -5.62
C LEU A 34 4.46 -0.70 -5.04
N LEU A 35 5.28 0.03 -5.78
CA LEU A 35 5.67 1.40 -5.46
C LEU A 35 4.80 2.35 -6.29
N LEU A 36 3.93 3.09 -5.61
CA LEU A 36 3.10 4.13 -6.19
C LEU A 36 3.76 5.49 -5.98
N ILE A 37 3.87 6.28 -7.05
CA ILE A 37 4.36 7.66 -6.98
C ILE A 37 3.30 8.54 -7.64
N SER A 38 2.63 9.41 -6.87
CA SER A 38 1.48 10.20 -7.33
C SER A 38 1.16 11.32 -6.34
N ASP A 39 0.33 12.28 -6.72
CA ASP A 39 -0.31 13.26 -5.83
C ASP A 39 -1.58 12.70 -5.14
N GLY A 40 -2.00 11.49 -5.52
CA GLY A 40 -3.18 10.80 -4.97
C GLY A 40 -4.50 11.17 -5.65
N GLN A 41 -4.47 12.01 -6.69
CA GLN A 41 -5.67 12.48 -7.37
C GLN A 41 -6.01 11.59 -8.57
N ASP A 42 -7.26 11.15 -8.64
CA ASP A 42 -7.81 10.40 -9.77
C ASP A 42 -8.92 11.21 -10.45
N ASN A 43 -8.94 11.25 -11.78
CA ASN A 43 -10.00 11.94 -12.53
C ASN A 43 -10.52 11.17 -13.76
N ASN A 44 -10.00 9.97 -14.01
CA ASN A 44 -10.29 9.24 -15.25
C ASN A 44 -10.13 7.71 -15.13
N SER A 45 -10.18 7.16 -13.91
CA SER A 45 -10.22 5.70 -13.74
C SER A 45 -11.60 5.12 -13.99
N ARG A 46 -11.62 3.87 -14.46
CA ARG A 46 -12.84 3.03 -14.47
C ARG A 46 -13.06 2.35 -13.12
N TYR A 47 -11.97 1.97 -12.46
CA TYR A 47 -12.02 1.46 -11.10
C TYR A 47 -12.19 2.59 -10.09
N THR A 48 -12.94 2.30 -9.05
CA THR A 48 -13.14 3.20 -7.92
C THR A 48 -12.11 2.92 -6.81
N PHE A 49 -11.95 3.90 -5.92
CA PHE A 49 -11.17 3.75 -4.68
C PHE A 49 -11.52 2.46 -3.91
N ASN A 50 -12.82 2.19 -3.73
CA ASN A 50 -13.29 1.05 -2.95
C ASN A 50 -12.97 -0.29 -3.62
N GLU A 51 -13.03 -0.36 -4.95
CA GLU A 51 -12.66 -1.56 -5.71
C GLU A 51 -11.16 -1.82 -5.60
N LEU A 52 -10.31 -0.80 -5.79
CA LEU A 52 -8.87 -0.94 -5.63
C LEU A 52 -8.51 -1.34 -4.18
N ARG A 53 -9.14 -0.69 -3.19
CA ARG A 53 -8.95 -1.03 -1.78
C ARG A 53 -9.31 -2.48 -1.48
N ARG A 54 -10.41 -2.99 -2.05
CA ARG A 54 -10.80 -4.39 -1.91
C ARG A 54 -9.77 -5.33 -2.55
N VAL A 55 -9.30 -5.00 -3.75
CA VAL A 55 -8.26 -5.77 -4.45
C VAL A 55 -6.97 -5.83 -3.62
N LEU A 56 -6.55 -4.71 -3.02
CA LEU A 56 -5.39 -4.67 -2.13
C LEU A 56 -5.58 -5.53 -0.88
N LYS A 57 -6.78 -5.53 -0.28
CA LYS A 57 -7.12 -6.42 0.86
C LYS A 57 -7.02 -7.90 0.51
N GLU A 58 -7.50 -8.26 -0.67
CA GLU A 58 -7.53 -9.65 -1.15
C GLU A 58 -6.17 -10.11 -1.71
N SER A 59 -5.32 -9.17 -2.15
CA SER A 59 -3.99 -9.46 -2.70
C SER A 59 -2.92 -9.55 -1.62
N ASP A 60 -1.87 -10.35 -1.83
CA ASP A 60 -0.64 -10.33 -1.00
C ASP A 60 0.41 -9.31 -1.48
N VAL A 61 -0.03 -8.26 -2.18
CA VAL A 61 0.84 -7.17 -2.64
C VAL A 61 0.90 -6.09 -1.56
N VAL A 62 2.11 -5.70 -1.16
CA VAL A 62 2.33 -4.54 -0.27
C VAL A 62 2.50 -3.28 -1.10
N LEU A 63 1.68 -2.26 -0.85
CA LEU A 63 1.74 -0.97 -1.54
C LEU A 63 2.51 0.05 -0.69
N TYR A 64 3.58 0.58 -1.27
CA TYR A 64 4.29 1.75 -0.75
C TYR A 64 3.93 2.95 -1.62
N ALA A 65 3.45 4.03 -1.01
CA ALA A 65 3.11 5.25 -1.73
C ALA A 65 4.14 6.35 -1.45
N VAL A 66 4.50 7.12 -2.47
CA VAL A 66 5.33 8.31 -2.36
C VAL A 66 4.54 9.46 -2.98
N GLY A 67 4.01 10.29 -2.09
CA GLY A 67 3.21 11.45 -2.43
C GLY A 67 4.07 12.59 -2.97
N ILE A 68 3.89 12.95 -4.23
CA ILE A 68 4.49 14.16 -4.81
C ILE A 68 3.45 15.26 -4.82
N LEU A 69 3.65 16.30 -4.01
CA LEU A 69 2.75 17.44 -3.94
C LEU A 69 3.38 18.64 -4.63
N GLY A 70 2.63 19.28 -5.52
CA GLY A 70 2.99 20.60 -6.04
C GLY A 70 2.89 21.65 -4.94
N GLY A 71 3.65 22.76 -5.07
CA GLY A 71 3.64 23.83 -4.07
C GLY A 71 2.26 24.44 -3.80
N SER A 72 1.36 24.43 -4.78
CA SER A 72 -0.05 24.86 -4.65
C SER A 72 -0.92 23.86 -3.89
N ASP A 73 -0.54 22.59 -3.85
CA ASP A 73 -1.36 21.52 -3.28
C ASP A 73 -1.06 21.28 -1.81
N VAL A 74 0.11 21.73 -1.34
CA VAL A 74 0.54 21.63 0.07
C VAL A 74 -0.43 22.41 0.96
N GLY A 75 -1.17 21.69 1.81
CA GLY A 75 -2.16 22.27 2.73
C GLY A 75 -3.48 22.65 2.07
N SER A 76 -3.64 22.41 0.77
CA SER A 76 -4.93 22.53 0.07
C SER A 76 -5.85 21.36 0.44
N SER A 77 -7.16 21.54 0.33
CA SER A 77 -8.13 20.46 0.55
C SER A 77 -7.91 19.28 -0.40
N LEU A 78 -7.61 19.56 -1.66
CA LEU A 78 -7.38 18.55 -2.69
C LEU A 78 -6.10 17.76 -2.43
N GLY A 79 -5.03 18.43 -2.01
CA GLY A 79 -3.79 17.78 -1.60
C GLY A 79 -3.99 16.89 -0.36
N MET A 80 -4.73 17.37 0.65
CA MET A 80 -5.05 16.57 1.84
C MET A 80 -5.90 15.34 1.51
N GLU A 81 -6.84 15.46 0.58
CA GLU A 81 -7.63 14.33 0.08
C GLU A 81 -6.74 13.28 -0.61
N GLY A 82 -5.86 13.73 -1.51
CA GLY A 82 -4.89 12.85 -2.18
C GLY A 82 -3.96 12.12 -1.20
N GLN A 83 -3.47 12.81 -0.17
CA GLN A 83 -2.70 12.19 0.92
C GLN A 83 -3.54 11.12 1.65
N GLY A 84 -4.78 11.44 2.04
CA GLY A 84 -5.66 10.49 2.72
C GLY A 84 -5.91 9.22 1.91
N ILE A 85 -6.11 9.36 0.59
CA ILE A 85 -6.25 8.23 -0.34
C ILE A 85 -4.98 7.36 -0.33
N MET A 86 -3.80 7.97 -0.46
CA MET A 86 -2.55 7.23 -0.50
C MET A 86 -2.23 6.55 0.84
N ASP A 87 -2.52 7.21 1.97
CA ASP A 87 -2.38 6.64 3.31
C ASP A 87 -3.27 5.40 3.47
N GLU A 88 -4.53 5.47 3.05
CA GLU A 88 -5.46 4.34 3.19
C GLU A 88 -5.08 3.16 2.28
N LEU A 89 -4.74 3.42 1.01
CA LEU A 89 -4.30 2.36 0.08
C LEU A 89 -3.01 1.69 0.55
N ALA A 90 -2.06 2.46 1.11
CA ALA A 90 -0.85 1.88 1.66
C ALA A 90 -1.14 1.08 2.94
N SER A 91 -1.90 1.64 3.89
CA SER A 91 -2.23 0.99 5.16
C SER A 91 -2.94 -0.35 4.97
N VAL A 92 -3.92 -0.40 4.08
CA VAL A 92 -4.75 -1.60 3.88
C VAL A 92 -3.94 -2.79 3.37
N SER A 93 -2.88 -2.52 2.61
CA SER A 93 -1.94 -3.52 2.10
C SER A 93 -0.85 -3.92 3.11
N GLY A 94 -0.76 -3.22 4.25
CA GLY A 94 0.32 -3.35 5.24
C GLY A 94 1.58 -2.54 4.93
N GLY A 95 1.55 -1.67 3.91
CA GLY A 95 2.64 -0.79 3.53
C GLY A 95 2.59 0.57 4.21
N LYS A 96 3.15 1.60 3.57
CA LYS A 96 3.19 2.98 4.10
C LYS A 96 3.28 4.01 2.97
N ALA A 97 2.66 5.17 3.20
CA ALA A 97 2.83 6.36 2.38
C ALA A 97 3.91 7.29 2.96
N PHE A 98 4.63 7.96 2.07
CA PHE A 98 5.70 8.91 2.39
C PHE A 98 5.50 10.19 1.57
N TYR A 99 5.92 11.33 2.12
CA TYR A 99 5.65 12.65 1.53
C TYR A 99 6.92 13.51 1.54
N PRO A 100 7.92 13.16 0.70
CA PRO A 100 9.19 13.91 0.66
C PRO A 100 8.95 15.35 0.25
N ARG A 101 9.70 16.26 0.88
CA ARG A 101 9.72 17.69 0.55
C ARG A 101 10.96 18.09 -0.24
N SER A 102 11.91 17.16 -0.41
CA SER A 102 13.17 17.41 -1.12
C SER A 102 13.68 16.14 -1.79
N ALA A 103 14.59 16.29 -2.76
CA ALA A 103 15.23 15.15 -3.43
C ALA A 103 16.05 14.28 -2.46
N PRO A 104 16.86 14.83 -1.53
CA PRO A 104 17.57 14.00 -0.54
C PRO A 104 16.63 13.17 0.34
N GLU A 105 15.51 13.76 0.78
CA GLU A 105 14.51 13.03 1.57
C GLU A 105 13.86 11.89 0.76
N MET A 106 13.67 12.10 -0.55
CA MET A 106 13.17 11.05 -1.45
C MET A 106 14.15 9.89 -1.56
N ASP A 107 15.46 10.16 -1.65
CA ASP A 107 16.50 9.13 -1.67
C ASP A 107 16.50 8.32 -0.36
N ASP A 108 16.43 8.99 0.80
CA ASP A 108 16.33 8.35 2.11
C ASP A 108 15.09 7.45 2.23
N ILE A 109 13.95 7.90 1.71
CA ILE A 109 12.70 7.13 1.68
C ILE A 109 12.85 5.88 0.81
N PHE A 110 13.48 5.99 -0.36
CA PHE A 110 13.69 4.81 -1.22
C PHE A 110 14.64 3.81 -0.59
N GLU A 111 15.69 4.25 0.09
CA GLU A 111 16.56 3.37 0.87
C GLU A 111 15.77 2.68 2.00
N GLN A 112 14.94 3.42 2.72
CA GLN A 112 14.08 2.87 3.76
C GLN A 112 13.14 1.79 3.19
N ILE A 113 12.48 2.05 2.06
CA ILE A 113 11.59 1.08 1.41
C ILE A 113 12.37 -0.17 1.00
N ALA A 114 13.57 -0.03 0.43
CA ALA A 114 14.41 -1.15 0.04
C ALA A 114 14.80 -2.02 1.25
N LEU A 115 15.16 -1.40 2.38
CA LEU A 115 15.46 -2.09 3.63
C LEU A 115 14.23 -2.81 4.20
N GLU A 116 13.06 -2.17 4.19
CA GLU A 116 11.80 -2.79 4.65
C GLU A 116 11.43 -4.01 3.80
N LEU A 117 11.54 -3.91 2.47
CA LEU A 117 11.31 -5.03 1.55
C LEU A 117 12.29 -6.19 1.79
N ARG A 118 13.55 -5.89 2.11
CA ARG A 118 14.56 -6.90 2.45
C ARG A 118 14.25 -7.60 3.77
N HIS A 119 13.78 -6.85 4.78
CA HIS A 119 13.60 -7.33 6.16
C HIS A 119 12.13 -7.55 6.56
N GLN A 120 11.31 -8.07 5.64
CA GLN A 120 9.94 -8.48 5.94
C GLN A 120 9.90 -9.84 6.67
N TYR A 121 9.12 -9.91 7.76
CA TYR A 121 8.82 -11.14 8.47
C TYR A 121 7.46 -11.71 8.01
N SER A 122 7.41 -13.02 7.77
CA SER A 122 6.17 -13.75 7.54
C SER A 122 5.79 -14.51 8.81
N ILE A 123 4.59 -14.24 9.33
CA ILE A 123 4.07 -14.90 10.54
C ILE A 123 2.88 -15.76 10.12
N GLY A 124 2.99 -17.07 10.35
CA GLY A 124 1.86 -18.00 10.22
C GLY A 124 1.12 -18.11 11.55
N TYR A 125 -0.20 -18.02 11.52
CA TYR A 125 -1.05 -18.34 12.66
C TYR A 125 -2.30 -19.09 12.19
N ARG A 126 -2.85 -19.94 13.05
CA ARG A 126 -4.13 -20.62 12.82
C ARG A 126 -5.11 -20.13 13.89
N PRO A 127 -6.24 -19.49 13.52
CA PRO A 127 -7.23 -19.12 14.51
C PRO A 127 -7.87 -20.38 15.13
N PRO A 128 -8.18 -20.39 16.44
CA PRO A 128 -8.71 -21.56 17.13
C PRO A 128 -10.01 -22.09 16.49
N ASP A 129 -10.92 -21.19 16.13
CA ASP A 129 -12.22 -21.50 15.51
C ASP A 129 -12.26 -21.05 14.04
N PHE A 130 -11.31 -21.53 13.23
CA PHE A 130 -11.25 -21.17 11.82
C PHE A 130 -12.55 -21.54 11.07
N LYS A 131 -13.20 -20.56 10.44
CA LYS A 131 -14.40 -20.76 9.62
C LYS A 131 -14.15 -20.28 8.19
N ASN A 132 -14.44 -21.14 7.22
CA ASN A 132 -14.43 -20.84 5.79
C ASN A 132 -15.72 -20.10 5.37
N ASP A 133 -15.92 -18.90 5.93
CA ASP A 133 -17.18 -18.16 5.81
C ASP A 133 -17.21 -17.12 4.69
N GLY A 134 -16.09 -16.92 3.97
CA GLY A 134 -16.00 -15.87 2.95
C GLY A 134 -15.93 -14.46 3.52
N LYS A 135 -15.85 -14.29 4.84
CA LYS A 135 -15.94 -12.98 5.52
C LYS A 135 -14.56 -12.42 5.83
N TRP A 136 -14.54 -11.13 6.12
CA TRP A 136 -13.35 -10.42 6.58
C TRP A 136 -13.05 -10.77 8.05
N HIS A 137 -11.82 -11.20 8.32
CA HIS A 137 -11.30 -11.48 9.64
C HIS A 137 -10.20 -10.46 9.98
N HIS A 138 -10.39 -9.69 11.04
CA HIS A 138 -9.42 -8.68 11.46
C HIS A 138 -8.22 -9.32 12.18
N ILE A 139 -7.02 -8.86 11.86
CA ILE A 139 -5.77 -9.28 12.49
C ILE A 139 -5.15 -8.08 13.20
N LYS A 140 -4.65 -8.32 14.42
CA LYS A 140 -3.83 -7.35 15.14
C LYS A 140 -2.55 -8.02 15.61
N VAL A 141 -1.43 -7.55 15.08
CA VAL A 141 -0.10 -8.00 15.52
C VAL A 141 0.41 -7.05 16.61
N LYS A 142 0.86 -7.61 17.72
CA LYS A 142 1.51 -6.87 18.82
C LYS A 142 2.88 -7.46 19.04
N VAL A 143 3.87 -6.59 19.21
CA VAL A 143 5.24 -6.97 19.58
C VAL A 143 5.47 -6.60 21.04
N ALA A 144 6.01 -7.54 21.81
CA ALA A 144 6.55 -7.25 23.14
C ALA A 144 7.99 -6.74 22.97
N PRO A 145 8.27 -5.45 23.23
CA PRO A 145 9.61 -4.90 23.03
C PRO A 145 10.59 -5.51 24.05
N PRO A 146 11.76 -6.00 23.61
CA PRO A 146 12.82 -6.42 24.52
C PRO A 146 13.27 -5.25 25.42
N ARG A 147 13.73 -5.56 26.64
CA ARG A 147 14.25 -4.54 27.56
C ARG A 147 15.41 -3.77 26.91
N GLY A 148 15.37 -2.44 26.99
CA GLY A 148 16.41 -1.55 26.48
C GLY A 148 16.25 -1.09 25.03
N LEU A 149 15.27 -1.62 24.29
CA LEU A 149 14.95 -1.12 22.94
C LEU A 149 13.93 0.03 22.99
N PRO A 150 14.00 0.98 22.03
CA PRO A 150 12.99 2.01 21.88
C PRO A 150 11.64 1.40 21.48
N ARG A 151 10.58 2.22 21.53
CA ARG A 151 9.24 1.82 21.11
C ARG A 151 9.27 1.28 19.67
N LEU A 152 8.80 0.05 19.49
CA LEU A 152 8.68 -0.59 18.18
C LEU A 152 7.30 -0.28 17.57
N PHE A 153 7.28 0.00 16.27
CA PHE A 153 6.05 0.18 15.50
C PHE A 153 5.82 -1.05 14.63
N VAL A 154 4.66 -1.67 14.82
CA VAL A 154 4.25 -2.85 14.06
C VAL A 154 3.37 -2.39 12.90
N ARG A 155 3.73 -2.81 11.69
CA ARG A 155 2.88 -2.70 10.50
C ARG A 155 2.57 -4.11 10.02
N SER A 156 1.30 -4.36 9.76
CA SER A 156 0.79 -5.63 9.26
C SER A 156 -0.46 -5.36 8.44
N LYS A 157 -0.84 -6.30 7.57
CA LYS A 157 -2.21 -6.33 7.04
C LYS A 157 -3.22 -6.26 8.17
N GLU A 158 -4.31 -5.54 7.93
CA GLU A 158 -5.41 -5.40 8.87
C GLU A 158 -6.25 -6.67 8.99
N GLY A 159 -6.09 -7.64 8.09
CA GLY A 159 -6.93 -8.83 8.07
C GLY A 159 -6.83 -9.58 6.76
N TYR A 160 -7.74 -10.53 6.59
CA TYR A 160 -7.85 -11.38 5.40
C TYR A 160 -9.31 -11.80 5.21
N PHE A 161 -9.65 -12.19 3.98
CA PHE A 161 -10.90 -12.90 3.70
C PHE A 161 -10.68 -14.40 3.85
N ALA A 162 -11.56 -15.08 4.59
CA ALA A 162 -11.56 -16.54 4.61
C ALA A 162 -12.00 -17.08 3.24
N ILE A 163 -11.42 -18.19 2.78
CA ILE A 163 -11.83 -18.84 1.53
C ILE A 163 -13.21 -19.43 1.78
N ALA A 164 -14.21 -19.01 0.99
CA ALA A 164 -15.53 -19.65 1.04
C ALA A 164 -15.42 -21.07 0.46
N ASN A 165 -15.98 -22.06 1.15
CA ASN A 165 -16.12 -23.38 0.54
C ASN A 165 -16.99 -23.24 -0.72
N PRO A 166 -16.52 -23.67 -1.91
CA PRO A 166 -17.40 -23.77 -3.06
C PRO A 166 -18.54 -24.72 -2.71
N LYS A 167 -19.77 -24.28 -3.02
CA LYS A 167 -20.97 -25.12 -2.90
C LYS A 167 -20.93 -26.28 -3.89
#